data_AF-C4IC95-F1
#
_entry.id   AF-C4IC95-F1
#
_cell.length_a   1.000
_cell.length_b   1.000
_cell.length_c   1.000
_cell.angle_alpha   90.00
_cell.angle_beta   90.00
_cell.angle_gamma   90.00
#
_symmetry.space_group_name_H-M   'P 1'
#
loop_
_entity.id
_entity.type
_entity.pdbx_description
1 polymer ?
#
loop_
_entity_poly.entity_id
_entity_poly.type
_entity_poly.pdbx_seq_one_letter_code
_entity_poly.pdbx_strand_id
1 'polypeptide(L)' 'MDLKYVIPNVDKTFGNLEYAGEGNIEQRRVNGRNTVLSRSYNLYSDIQRADDIVVILPVEAGEKHFDVEKRVKLINP' A
#
# COMPACT_ATOMS: atom_id res chain seq x y z
N MET A 1 4.08 20.32 -5.67
CA MET A 1 2.61 20.21 -5.82
C MET A 1 2.26 18.78 -5.49
N ASP A 2 1.52 18.53 -4.41
CA ASP A 2 1.01 17.19 -4.12
C ASP A 2 -0.22 16.96 -5.01
N LEU A 3 0.01 16.35 -6.17
CA LEU A 3 -1.06 15.84 -7.01
C LEU A 3 -1.61 14.56 -6.38
N LYS A 4 -2.66 14.67 -5.57
CA LYS A 4 -3.50 13.52 -5.21
C LYS A 4 -4.27 13.08 -6.45
N TYR A 5 -3.69 12.20 -7.26
CA TYR A 5 -4.43 11.52 -8.32
C TYR A 5 -5.41 10.53 -7.68
N VAL A 6 -6.71 10.71 -7.94
CA VAL A 6 -7.69 9.65 -7.71
C VAL A 6 -7.58 8.70 -8.89
N ILE A 7 -7.31 7.42 -8.62
CA ILE A 7 -7.18 6.42 -9.65
C ILE A 7 -8.57 5.81 -9.89
N PRO A 8 -9.22 6.13 -11.03
CA PRO A 8 -10.61 5.75 -11.25
C PRO A 8 -10.79 4.25 -11.48
N ASN A 9 -9.72 3.55 -11.88
CA ASN A 9 -9.74 2.13 -12.13
C ASN A 9 -8.33 1.53 -11.97
N VAL A 10 -8.09 0.89 -10.82
CA VAL A 10 -6.80 0.24 -10.49
C VAL A 10 -6.41 -0.82 -11.51
N ASP A 11 -7.35 -1.67 -11.93
CA ASP A 11 -7.08 -2.76 -12.86
C ASP A 11 -6.63 -2.22 -14.24
N LYS A 12 -7.18 -1.09 -14.72
CA LYS A 12 -6.73 -0.45 -15.97
C LYS A 12 -5.42 0.32 -15.82
N THR A 13 -5.21 0.95 -14.67
CA THR A 13 -4.04 1.81 -14.44
C THR A 13 -2.78 1.00 -14.12
N PHE A 14 -2.93 -0.10 -13.37
CA PHE A 14 -1.82 -0.88 -12.84
C PHE A 14 -1.86 -2.36 -13.22
N GLY A 15 -2.92 -2.86 -13.83
CA GLY A 15 -3.04 -4.27 -14.19
C GLY A 15 -2.97 -5.17 -12.96
N ASN A 16 -2.14 -6.22 -13.01
CA ASN A 16 -1.96 -7.12 -11.87
C ASN A 16 -0.98 -6.52 -10.87
N LEU A 17 -1.34 -6.60 -9.60
CA LEU A 17 -0.49 -6.19 -8.50
C LEU A 17 0.13 -7.41 -7.81
N GLU A 18 1.42 -7.34 -7.56
CA GLU A 18 2.19 -8.37 -6.86
C GLU A 18 2.90 -7.76 -5.66
N TYR A 19 2.94 -8.51 -4.55
CA TYR A 19 3.55 -8.03 -3.31
C TYR A 19 5.07 -7.93 -3.44
N ALA A 20 5.63 -6.74 -3.21
CA ALA A 20 7.08 -6.51 -3.29
C ALA A 20 7.75 -6.45 -1.91
N GLY A 21 6.99 -6.14 -0.85
CA GLY A 21 7.52 -6.13 0.51
C GLY A 21 6.84 -5.12 1.44
N GLU A 22 7.27 -5.13 2.69
CA GLU A 22 6.85 -4.17 3.71
C GLU A 22 7.56 -2.84 3.49
N GLY A 23 6.85 -1.74 3.74
CA GLY A 23 7.40 -0.40 3.75
C GLY A 23 7.46 0.19 5.16
N ASN A 24 7.08 1.46 5.28
CA ASN A 24 7.17 2.20 6.52
C ASN A 24 5.96 1.97 7.44
N ILE A 25 6.19 2.08 8.74
CA ILE A 25 5.15 2.09 9.76
C ILE A 25 5.02 3.52 10.27
N GLU A 26 3.86 4.14 10.08
CA GLU A 26 3.59 5.45 10.67
C GLU A 26 3.15 5.27 12.12
N GLN A 27 3.85 5.93 13.03
CA GLN A 27 3.55 5.91 14.46
C GLN A 27 3.39 7.33 15.00
N ARG A 28 2.46 7.49 15.96
CA ARG A 28 2.27 8.76 16.67
C ARG A 28 2.02 8.51 18.15
N ARG A 29 2.46 9.47 18.98
CA ARG A 29 2.13 9.46 20.40
C ARG A 29 0.70 9.97 20.59
N VAL A 30 -0.19 9.08 21.02
CA VAL A 30 -1.60 9.38 21.36
C VAL A 30 -1.77 9.07 22.84
N ASN A 31 -2.21 10.05 23.63
CA ASN A 31 -2.39 9.92 25.08
C ASN A 31 -1.17 9.34 25.82
N GLY A 32 0.03 9.78 25.42
CA GLY A 32 1.29 9.34 26.02
C GLY A 32 1.78 7.95 25.61
N ARG A 33 1.08 7.25 24.70
CA ARG A 33 1.50 5.93 24.17
C ARG A 33 1.82 6.03 22.68
N ASN A 34 2.90 5.37 22.25
CA ASN A 34 3.17 5.23 20.82
C ASN A 34 2.13 4.28 20.21
N THR A 35 1.39 4.78 19.23
CA THR A 35 0.30 4.08 18.55
C THR A 35 0.63 4.03 17.06
N VAL A 36 0.49 2.85 16.45
CA VAL A 36 0.60 2.68 15.00
C VAL A 36 -0.64 3.25 14.34
N LEU A 37 -0.46 4.10 13.33
CA LEU A 37 -1.55 4.71 12.56
C LEU A 37 -1.75 4.02 11.23
N SER A 38 -0.66 3.71 10.53
CA SER A 38 -0.70 3.12 9.20
C SER A 38 0.53 2.27 8.93
N ARG A 39 0.42 1.41 7.92
CA ARG A 39 1.51 0.56 7.41
C ARG A 39 1.53 0.69 5.90
N SER A 40 2.70 0.90 5.32
CA SER A 40 2.86 0.94 3.87
C SER A 40 3.39 -0.39 3.34
N TYR A 41 3.01 -0.72 2.13
CA TYR A 41 3.42 -1.92 1.41
C TYR A 41 3.77 -1.54 -0.02
N ASN A 42 4.85 -2.14 -0.53
CA ASN A 42 5.30 -1.92 -1.89
C ASN A 42 4.70 -2.99 -2.79
N LEU A 43 4.20 -2.60 -3.96
CA LEU A 43 3.62 -3.49 -4.95
C LEU A 43 4.29 -3.30 -6.31
N TYR A 44 4.47 -4.41 -7.04
CA TYR A 44 4.81 -4.38 -8.45
C TYR A 44 3.54 -4.35 -9.30
N SER A 45 3.60 -3.60 -10.39
CA SER A 45 2.58 -3.56 -11.44
C SER A 45 3.15 -4.08 -12.75
N ASP A 46 2.36 -4.86 -13.50
CA ASP A 46 2.75 -5.33 -14.82
C ASP A 46 2.68 -4.23 -15.91
N ILE A 47 1.89 -3.18 -15.70
CA ILE A 47 1.75 -2.00 -16.57
C ILE A 47 2.78 -0.91 -16.24
N GLN A 48 2.98 -0.62 -14.95
CA GLN A 48 3.88 0.44 -14.45
C GLN A 48 5.11 -0.16 -13.75
N ARG A 49 5.84 -1.02 -14.45
CA ARG A 49 6.99 -1.79 -13.89
C ARG A 49 8.15 -0.94 -13.34
N ALA A 50 8.18 0.37 -13.63
CA ALA A 50 9.26 1.27 -13.21
C ALA A 50 8.91 2.11 -11.97
N ASP A 51 7.66 2.11 -11.54
CA ASP A 51 7.19 2.94 -10.43
C ASP A 51 6.97 2.09 -9.16
N ASP A 52 7.52 2.52 -8.04
CA ASP A 52 7.26 1.91 -6.73
C ASP A 52 5.84 2.28 -6.29
N ILE A 53 4.88 1.37 -6.49
CA ILE A 53 3.53 1.56 -5.97
C ILE A 53 3.56 1.34 -4.46
N VAL A 54 3.37 2.42 -3.71
CA VAL A 54 3.25 2.36 -2.25
C VAL A 54 1.78 2.44 -1.87
N VAL A 55 1.27 1.36 -1.26
CA VAL A 55 -0.07 1.31 -0.69
C VAL A 55 0.04 1.55 0.82
N ILE A 56 -0.68 2.55 1.31
CA ILE A 56 -0.74 2.86 2.75
C ILE A 56 -2.08 2.35 3.27
N LEU A 57 -2.04 1.37 4.18
CA LEU A 57 -3.21 0.84 4.85
C LEU A 57 -3.32 1.41 6.27
N PRO A 58 -4.52 1.81 6.71
CA PRO A 58 -4.73 2.25 8.07
C PRO A 58 -4.68 1.04 9.02
N VAL A 59 -4.38 1.27 10.30
CA VAL A 59 -4.17 0.20 11.29
C VAL A 59 -5.36 -0.76 11.41
N GLU A 60 -6.58 -0.29 11.15
CA GLU A 60 -7.83 -1.05 11.18
C GLU A 60 -7.88 -2.13 10.09
N ALA A 61 -7.10 -1.98 9.01
CA ALA A 61 -6.97 -3.02 7.98
C ALA A 61 -6.17 -4.23 8.46
N GLY A 62 -5.48 -4.13 9.60
CA GLY A 62 -4.62 -5.16 10.17
C GLY A 62 -3.32 -5.37 9.39
N GLU A 63 -2.40 -6.10 10.00
CA GLU A 63 -1.13 -6.48 9.36
C GLU A 63 -1.36 -7.50 8.24
N LYS A 64 -0.67 -7.30 7.12
CA LYS A 64 -0.66 -8.22 5.99
C LYS A 64 0.70 -8.86 5.85
N HIS A 65 0.73 -10.18 5.75
CA HIS A 65 1.91 -10.96 5.45
C HIS A 65 1.64 -11.80 4.21
N PHE A 66 2.46 -11.60 3.19
CA PHE A 66 2.42 -12.33 1.93
C PHE A 66 3.83 -12.73 1.55
N ASP A 67 3.95 -13.80 0.76
CA ASP A 67 5.20 -14.10 0.07
C ASP A 67 5.47 -13.03 -0.99
N VAL A 68 6.74 -12.77 -1.27
CA VAL A 68 7.15 -11.88 -2.36
C VAL A 68 6.61 -12.41 -3.69
N GLU A 69 6.22 -11.51 -4.59
CA GLU A 69 5.56 -11.79 -5.89
C GLU A 69 4.17 -12.43 -5.77
N LYS A 70 3.61 -12.56 -4.56
CA LYS A 70 2.22 -13.01 -4.41
C LYS A 70 1.28 -11.99 -5.04
N ARG A 71 0.42 -12.46 -5.96
CA ARG A 71 -0.66 -11.63 -6.51
C ARG A 71 -1.65 -11.20 -5.43
N VAL A 72 -1.96 -9.91 -5.43
CA VAL A 72 -2.86 -9.26 -4.46
C VAL A 72 -3.86 -8.35 -5.19
N LYS A 73 -4.96 -8.01 -4.51
CA LYS A 73 -5.96 -7.06 -5.01
C LYS A 73 -6.35 -6.07 -3.93
N LEU A 74 -6.48 -4.80 -4.30
CA LEU A 74 -7.03 -3.76 -3.45
C LEU A 74 -8.55 -3.82 -3.50
N ILE A 75 -9.20 -3.88 -2.33
CA ILE A 75 -10.66 -4.00 -2.24
C ILE A 75 -11.35 -2.63 -2.36
N ASN A 76 -10.79 -1.60 -1.71
CA ASN A 76 -11.30 -0.23 -1.73
C ASN A 76 -10.11 0.77 -1.89
N PRO A 77 -9.47 0.79 -3.07
CA PRO A 77 -8.30 1.64 -3.36
C PRO A 77 -8.64 3.14 -3.46
#